data_AF-A0A7X6J8I4-F1
#
_entry.id   AF-A0A7X6J8I4-F1
#
_cell.length_a   1.000
_cell.length_b   1.000
_cell.length_c   1.000
_cell.angle_alpha   90.00
_cell.angle_beta   90.00
_cell.angle_gamma   90.00
#
_symmetry.space_group_name_H-M   'P 1'
#
loop_
_entity.id
_entity.type
_entity.pdbx_description
1 polymer ?
#
loop_
_entity_poly.entity_id
_entity_poly.type
_entity_poly.pdbx_seq_one_letter_code
_entity_poly.pdbx_strand_id
1 'polypeptide(L)'
;MKQIHTAMAASPSAALPLRFPTLPIAGLAGTSFKHEHLSAIVADGPQRGFFEVHAENYMGAGGPPHRALEQIRSDNPVSLHGVCMSIGGPQPLDKAHLERFRSLVDRYEPALVSEHLAWSTHQTTFLNDLLPLPYTSESLARVCEHIEEVQETIGRPILLENPSTYVTFRQSTMSETDFIGSIARRTGCGLLLDVNNVFVSATNHGFSALDYLSDFPLAAVGEIHLAGHAEQADDEGDLLLIDSHDGPVADPVWKLYEIVIARCGPIPTLIEWDSNIPDWPVLRSEALAAQAILDRHFSIALPDRSHATA
;
A
#
# COMPACT_ATOMS: atom_id res chain seq x y z
N MET A 1 14.78 0.90 63.16
CA MET A 1 13.68 0.72 62.19
C MET A 1 14.00 1.52 60.94
N LYS A 2 14.43 0.88 59.86
CA LYS A 2 14.40 1.43 58.50
C LYS A 2 13.80 0.34 57.61
N GLN A 3 12.59 0.59 57.14
CA GLN A 3 11.87 -0.29 56.23
C GLN A 3 12.59 -0.29 54.88
N ILE A 4 12.88 -1.49 54.37
CA ILE A 4 13.41 -1.70 53.04
C ILE A 4 12.18 -1.92 52.15
N HIS A 5 11.80 -0.92 51.35
CA HIS A 5 10.81 -1.09 50.31
C HIS A 5 11.45 -1.87 49.16
N THR A 6 11.04 -3.12 49.03
CA THR A 6 11.34 -3.93 47.85
C THR A 6 10.33 -3.54 46.79
N ALA A 7 10.76 -2.82 45.75
CA ALA A 7 9.95 -2.55 44.58
C ALA A 7 9.64 -3.88 43.89
N MET A 8 8.36 -4.22 43.74
CA MET A 8 7.92 -5.34 42.91
C MET A 8 8.26 -5.01 41.46
N ALA A 9 9.13 -5.82 40.85
CA ALA A 9 9.34 -5.79 39.41
C ALA A 9 8.02 -6.14 38.70
N ALA A 10 7.55 -5.22 37.85
CA ALA A 10 6.44 -5.50 36.95
C ALA A 10 6.83 -6.69 36.06
N SER A 11 5.99 -7.74 36.07
CA SER A 11 6.17 -8.88 35.17
C SER A 11 5.95 -8.43 33.73
N PRO A 12 6.76 -8.89 32.76
CA PRO A 12 6.52 -8.60 31.36
C PRO A 12 5.15 -9.18 30.97
N SER A 13 4.28 -8.33 30.42
CA SER A 13 3.00 -8.74 29.85
C SER A 13 3.28 -9.77 28.76
N ALA A 14 2.87 -11.03 28.98
CA ALA A 14 2.97 -12.07 27.97
C ALA A 14 2.14 -11.63 26.76
N ALA A 15 2.77 -11.47 25.59
CA ALA A 15 2.07 -11.19 24.35
C ALA A 15 1.04 -12.30 24.10
N LEU A 16 -0.20 -11.92 23.79
CA LEU A 16 -1.24 -12.86 23.43
C LEU A 16 -0.79 -13.64 22.17
N PRO A 17 -1.08 -14.95 22.07
CA PRO A 17 -0.76 -15.71 20.87
C PRO A 17 -1.51 -15.15 19.68
N LEU A 18 -0.82 -15.04 18.53
CA LEU A 18 -1.42 -14.63 17.26
C LEU A 18 -2.60 -15.55 16.91
N ARG A 19 -3.68 -14.96 16.37
CA ARG A 19 -4.85 -15.68 15.87
C ARG A 19 -4.54 -16.42 14.57
N PHE A 20 -3.62 -15.89 13.77
CA PHE A 20 -3.25 -16.43 12.47
C PHE A 20 -1.78 -16.81 12.40
N PRO A 21 -1.39 -17.76 11.53
CA PRO A 21 0.01 -18.04 11.29
C PRO A 21 0.72 -16.79 10.71
N THR A 22 1.98 -16.62 11.10
CA THR A 22 2.89 -15.67 10.45
C THR A 22 3.31 -16.25 9.10
N LEU A 23 2.83 -15.64 8.02
CA LEU A 23 3.12 -16.07 6.66
C LEU A 23 4.02 -15.02 5.98
N PRO A 24 5.13 -15.42 5.34
CA PRO A 24 6.04 -14.47 4.69
C PRO A 24 5.37 -13.86 3.46
N ILE A 25 5.51 -12.53 3.29
CA ILE A 25 4.99 -11.80 2.12
C ILE A 25 6.10 -11.38 1.13
N ALA A 26 7.36 -11.36 1.58
CA ALA A 26 8.49 -10.89 0.79
C ALA A 26 8.64 -11.67 -0.53
N GLY A 27 8.75 -10.94 -1.64
CA GLY A 27 8.91 -11.52 -2.98
C GLY A 27 7.69 -12.30 -3.50
N LEU A 28 6.51 -12.05 -2.93
CA LEU A 28 5.25 -12.58 -3.44
C LEU A 28 4.53 -11.53 -4.28
N ALA A 29 3.88 -12.00 -5.35
CA ALA A 29 2.83 -11.25 -6.02
C ALA A 29 1.46 -11.64 -5.46
N GLY A 30 0.55 -10.67 -5.39
CA GLY A 30 -0.81 -10.83 -4.86
C GLY A 30 -1.86 -10.16 -5.74
N THR A 31 -3.10 -10.24 -5.31
CA THR A 31 -4.26 -9.62 -6.00
C THR A 31 -5.17 -8.95 -4.98
N SER A 32 -5.86 -7.88 -5.37
CA SER A 32 -7.01 -7.38 -4.59
C SER A 32 -8.03 -8.51 -4.39
N PHE A 33 -8.47 -8.74 -3.16
CA PHE A 33 -9.48 -9.74 -2.86
C PHE A 33 -10.88 -9.16 -3.06
N LYS A 34 -11.61 -9.75 -4.01
CA LYS A 34 -13.04 -9.48 -4.24
C LYS A 34 -13.86 -10.71 -3.83
N HIS A 35 -14.98 -10.48 -3.14
CA HIS A 35 -15.78 -11.57 -2.56
C HIS A 35 -16.30 -12.57 -3.59
N GLU A 36 -16.58 -12.10 -4.81
CA GLU A 36 -17.00 -12.92 -5.95
C GLU A 36 -15.95 -13.97 -6.38
N HIS A 37 -14.67 -13.74 -6.10
CA HIS A 37 -13.60 -14.69 -6.42
C HIS A 37 -13.40 -15.76 -5.34
N LEU A 38 -14.01 -15.64 -4.15
CA LEU A 38 -13.77 -16.55 -3.03
C LEU A 38 -13.93 -18.02 -3.41
N SER A 39 -15.01 -18.37 -4.12
CA SER A 39 -15.27 -19.76 -4.51
C SER A 39 -14.20 -20.31 -5.45
N ALA A 40 -13.70 -19.46 -6.36
CA ALA A 40 -12.65 -19.82 -7.31
C ALA A 40 -11.29 -19.95 -6.61
N ILE A 41 -10.95 -19.01 -5.72
CA ILE A 41 -9.73 -19.05 -4.90
C ILE A 41 -9.67 -20.33 -4.07
N VAL A 42 -10.78 -20.69 -3.41
CA VAL A 42 -10.86 -21.92 -2.60
C VAL A 42 -10.75 -23.18 -3.47
N ALA A 43 -11.36 -23.18 -4.65
CA ALA A 43 -11.28 -24.31 -5.59
C ALA A 43 -9.87 -24.50 -6.17
N ASP A 44 -9.13 -23.41 -6.39
CA ASP A 44 -7.74 -23.44 -6.86
C ASP A 44 -6.74 -23.93 -5.78
N GLY A 45 -7.15 -23.95 -4.52
CA GLY A 45 -6.33 -24.40 -3.39
C GLY A 45 -5.27 -23.38 -2.97
N PRO A 46 -4.31 -23.78 -2.10
CA PRO A 46 -3.27 -22.88 -1.59
C PRO A 46 -2.46 -22.23 -2.72
N GLN A 47 -2.42 -20.90 -2.74
CA GLN A 47 -1.68 -20.13 -3.73
C GLN A 47 -0.35 -19.64 -3.17
N ARG A 48 0.66 -19.53 -4.03
CA ARG A 48 1.87 -18.76 -3.74
C ARG A 48 1.55 -17.29 -4.04
N GLY A 49 1.02 -16.58 -3.06
CA GLY A 49 0.68 -15.17 -3.18
C GLY A 49 0.11 -14.59 -1.88
N PHE A 50 -0.35 -13.34 -1.95
CA PHE A 50 -1.07 -12.68 -0.86
C PHE A 50 -2.31 -11.97 -1.40
N PHE A 51 -3.16 -11.50 -0.49
CA PHE A 51 -4.40 -10.81 -0.85
C PHE A 51 -4.49 -9.47 -0.14
N GLU A 52 -4.89 -8.44 -0.86
CA GLU A 52 -5.18 -7.14 -0.25
C GLU A 52 -6.69 -6.91 -0.14
N VAL A 53 -7.10 -6.18 0.90
CA VAL A 53 -8.45 -5.63 0.99
C VAL A 53 -8.43 -4.16 1.38
N HIS A 54 -9.44 -3.43 0.91
CA HIS A 54 -9.73 -2.10 1.43
C HIS A 54 -10.34 -2.21 2.82
N ALA A 55 -9.74 -1.55 3.81
CA ALA A 55 -10.11 -1.65 5.20
C ALA A 55 -11.58 -1.25 5.44
N GLU A 56 -12.05 -0.23 4.75
CA GLU A 56 -13.39 0.35 4.86
C GLU A 56 -14.49 -0.66 4.54
N ASN A 57 -14.24 -1.59 3.60
CA ASN A 57 -15.16 -2.67 3.27
C ASN A 57 -15.37 -3.66 4.43
N TYR A 58 -14.49 -3.62 5.44
CA TYR A 58 -14.51 -4.53 6.59
C TYR A 58 -14.77 -3.82 7.92
N MET A 59 -15.00 -2.50 7.95
CA MET A 59 -15.28 -1.75 9.19
C MET A 59 -16.67 -2.04 9.81
N GLY A 60 -17.51 -2.85 9.15
CA GLY A 60 -18.79 -3.33 9.71
C GLY A 60 -18.61 -4.37 10.82
N ALA A 61 -19.66 -4.58 11.63
CA ALA A 61 -19.61 -5.39 12.86
C ALA A 61 -19.44 -6.92 12.66
N GLY A 62 -19.30 -7.42 11.42
CA GLY A 62 -19.12 -8.85 11.14
C GLY A 62 -19.81 -9.32 9.86
N GLY A 63 -20.14 -10.62 9.81
CA GLY A 63 -20.95 -11.21 8.73
C GLY A 63 -20.16 -11.95 7.66
N PRO A 64 -20.78 -12.21 6.48
CA PRO A 64 -20.16 -12.93 5.38
C PRO A 64 -18.79 -12.38 4.93
N PRO A 65 -18.57 -11.05 4.80
CA PRO A 65 -17.26 -10.53 4.43
C PRO A 65 -16.16 -10.95 5.40
N HIS A 66 -16.42 -10.79 6.71
CA HIS A 66 -15.47 -11.14 7.75
C HIS A 66 -15.12 -12.63 7.74
N ARG A 67 -16.11 -13.52 7.58
CA ARG A 67 -15.85 -14.97 7.48
C ARG A 67 -15.01 -15.33 6.27
N ALA A 68 -15.27 -14.69 5.13
CA ALA A 68 -14.49 -14.90 3.91
C ALA A 68 -13.03 -14.48 4.10
N LEU A 69 -12.79 -13.29 4.66
CA LEU A 69 -11.43 -12.80 4.87
C LEU A 69 -10.68 -13.60 5.95
N GLU A 70 -11.36 -14.05 7.02
CA GLU A 70 -10.76 -14.95 8.01
C GLU A 70 -10.36 -16.31 7.40
N GLN A 71 -11.14 -16.82 6.45
CA GLN A 71 -10.79 -18.02 5.69
C GLN A 71 -9.54 -17.78 4.82
N ILE A 72 -9.51 -16.69 4.05
CA ILE A 72 -8.34 -16.34 3.23
C ILE A 72 -7.09 -16.14 4.08
N ARG A 73 -7.20 -15.39 5.18
CA ARG A 73 -6.09 -15.05 6.07
C ARG A 73 -5.50 -16.26 6.80
N SER A 74 -6.30 -17.31 7.01
CA SER A 74 -5.84 -18.56 7.62
C SER A 74 -4.77 -19.26 6.78
N ASP A 75 -4.84 -19.12 5.45
CA ASP A 75 -3.96 -19.80 4.50
C ASP A 75 -2.97 -18.87 3.78
N ASN A 76 -3.23 -17.55 3.78
CA ASN A 76 -2.45 -16.57 3.01
C ASN A 76 -2.13 -15.31 3.84
N PRO A 77 -0.97 -14.66 3.60
CA PRO A 77 -0.77 -13.30 4.08
C PRO A 77 -1.86 -12.38 3.51
N VAL A 78 -2.23 -11.35 4.27
CA VAL A 78 -3.09 -10.29 3.78
C VAL A 78 -2.48 -8.92 4.04
N SER A 79 -2.67 -7.98 3.14
CA SER A 79 -2.46 -6.55 3.40
C SER A 79 -3.81 -5.86 3.65
N LEU A 80 -3.80 -4.84 4.51
CA LEU A 80 -4.94 -3.93 4.68
C LEU A 80 -4.55 -2.58 4.10
N HIS A 81 -5.28 -2.16 3.08
CA HIS A 81 -5.10 -0.86 2.46
C HIS A 81 -6.25 0.06 2.85
N GLY A 82 -5.97 1.25 3.37
CA GLY A 82 -6.99 2.23 3.73
C GLY A 82 -7.16 3.29 2.64
N VAL A 83 -8.41 3.73 2.44
CA VAL A 83 -8.74 4.76 1.45
C VAL A 83 -9.43 6.00 2.06
N CYS A 84 -9.80 5.95 3.34
CA CYS A 84 -10.62 6.99 3.98
C CYS A 84 -9.98 7.68 5.19
N MET A 85 -8.73 7.38 5.58
CA MET A 85 -8.09 8.05 6.72
C MET A 85 -7.81 9.53 6.44
N SER A 86 -7.68 9.91 5.16
CA SER A 86 -7.45 11.28 4.71
C SER A 86 -6.17 11.89 5.31
N ILE A 87 -5.06 11.15 5.26
CA ILE A 87 -3.75 11.55 5.84
C ILE A 87 -3.27 12.91 5.32
N GLY A 88 -3.52 13.23 4.04
CA GLY A 88 -3.19 14.50 3.41
C GLY A 88 -4.13 15.66 3.74
N GLY A 89 -5.21 15.42 4.48
CA GLY A 89 -6.25 16.39 4.77
C GLY A 89 -5.80 17.49 5.77
N PRO A 90 -6.42 18.69 5.72
CA PRO A 90 -6.10 19.79 6.63
C PRO A 90 -6.73 19.64 8.02
N GLN A 91 -7.68 18.72 8.19
CA GLN A 91 -8.38 18.49 9.46
C GLN A 91 -7.70 17.37 10.27
N PRO A 92 -7.85 17.35 11.60
CA PRO A 92 -7.43 16.22 12.41
C PRO A 92 -8.09 14.91 11.95
N LEU A 93 -7.40 13.79 12.17
CA LEU A 93 -7.94 12.45 11.87
C LEU A 93 -9.24 12.17 12.65
N ASP A 94 -10.18 11.48 11.99
CA ASP A 94 -11.38 10.98 12.66
C ASP A 94 -11.01 9.83 13.60
N LYS A 95 -11.03 10.11 14.91
CA LYS A 95 -10.71 9.14 15.97
C LYS A 95 -11.59 7.90 15.94
N ALA A 96 -12.86 8.03 15.54
CA ALA A 96 -13.77 6.90 15.44
C ALA A 96 -13.42 6.02 14.24
N HIS A 97 -12.99 6.62 13.12
CA HIS A 97 -12.47 5.88 11.97
C HIS A 97 -11.16 5.16 12.33
N LEU A 98 -10.22 5.88 12.96
CA LEU A 98 -8.94 5.31 13.37
C LEU A 98 -9.08 4.12 14.32
N GLU A 99 -10.02 4.17 15.28
CA GLU A 99 -10.28 3.04 16.18
C GLU A 99 -10.88 1.82 15.44
N ARG A 100 -11.72 2.06 14.41
CA ARG A 100 -12.20 0.96 13.55
C ARG A 100 -11.06 0.37 12.72
N PHE A 101 -10.17 1.20 12.19
CA PHE A 101 -8.99 0.75 11.45
C PHE A 101 -8.06 -0.09 12.33
N ARG A 102 -7.75 0.38 13.54
CA ARG A 102 -7.03 -0.38 14.57
C ARG A 102 -7.69 -1.74 14.84
N SER A 103 -9.00 -1.75 15.04
CA SER A 103 -9.75 -2.98 15.30
C SER A 103 -9.60 -4.01 14.16
N LEU A 104 -9.43 -3.58 12.91
CA LEU A 104 -9.17 -4.46 11.77
C LEU A 104 -7.73 -4.98 11.77
N VAL A 105 -6.75 -4.11 12.05
CA VAL A 105 -5.35 -4.51 12.19
C VAL A 105 -5.20 -5.58 13.27
N ASP A 106 -5.82 -5.36 14.44
CA ASP A 106 -5.84 -6.32 15.55
C ASP A 106 -6.60 -7.61 15.19
N ARG A 107 -7.68 -7.49 14.40
CA ARG A 107 -8.49 -8.65 14.01
C ARG A 107 -7.76 -9.57 13.07
N TYR A 108 -7.10 -9.02 12.05
CA TYR A 108 -6.57 -9.77 10.90
C TYR A 108 -5.07 -10.02 10.95
N GLU A 109 -4.36 -9.31 11.83
CA GLU A 109 -2.91 -9.43 11.98
C GLU A 109 -2.21 -9.39 10.60
N PRO A 110 -2.43 -8.32 9.80
CA PRO A 110 -2.02 -8.30 8.41
C PRO A 110 -0.50 -8.25 8.27
N ALA A 111 0.02 -8.71 7.13
CA ALA A 111 1.43 -8.62 6.81
C ALA A 111 1.84 -7.16 6.58
N LEU A 112 1.01 -6.39 5.87
CA LEU A 112 1.25 -4.98 5.53
C LEU A 112 0.00 -4.16 5.84
N VAL A 113 0.21 -2.87 6.14
CA VAL A 113 -0.86 -1.89 6.33
C VAL A 113 -0.47 -0.64 5.55
N SER A 114 -1.31 -0.19 4.65
CA SER A 114 -1.06 0.96 3.78
C SER A 114 -2.21 1.95 3.79
N GLU A 115 -1.94 3.19 3.39
CA GLU A 115 -2.91 4.27 3.25
C GLU A 115 -2.40 5.29 2.21
N HIS A 116 -3.32 6.08 1.67
CA HIS A 116 -3.01 7.07 0.63
C HIS A 116 -2.46 8.38 1.20
N LEU A 117 -1.49 8.99 0.50
CA LEU A 117 -1.16 10.39 0.68
C LEU A 117 -2.23 11.27 0.01
N ALA A 118 -3.40 11.35 0.61
CA ALA A 118 -4.53 12.03 0.00
C ALA A 118 -5.47 12.68 0.99
N TRP A 119 -6.26 13.60 0.46
CA TRP A 119 -7.42 14.17 1.14
C TRP A 119 -8.71 13.52 0.61
N SER A 120 -9.23 12.54 1.34
CA SER A 120 -10.41 11.75 0.92
C SER A 120 -11.73 12.22 1.53
N THR A 121 -11.74 13.16 2.50
CA THR A 121 -12.97 13.65 3.14
C THR A 121 -13.07 15.18 3.20
N HIS A 122 -14.06 15.78 2.54
CA HIS A 122 -14.46 17.18 2.80
C HIS A 122 -15.88 17.22 3.38
N GLN A 123 -15.99 17.64 4.64
CA GLN A 123 -17.24 17.64 5.43
C GLN A 123 -17.86 16.24 5.55
N THR A 124 -18.92 15.94 4.79
CA THR A 124 -19.64 14.66 4.81
C THR A 124 -19.48 13.87 3.51
N THR A 125 -18.67 14.35 2.57
CA THR A 125 -18.51 13.74 1.25
C THR A 125 -17.14 13.08 1.14
N PHE A 126 -17.16 11.78 0.82
CA PHE A 126 -15.97 11.04 0.41
C PHE A 126 -15.65 11.38 -1.04
N LEU A 127 -14.38 11.66 -1.31
CA LEU A 127 -13.89 12.04 -2.63
C LEU A 127 -13.07 10.87 -3.16
N ASN A 128 -13.59 10.21 -4.19
CA ASN A 128 -12.97 9.03 -4.79
C ASN A 128 -11.63 9.37 -5.45
N ASP A 129 -11.52 10.55 -6.06
CA ASP A 129 -10.33 10.97 -6.82
C ASP A 129 -9.29 11.70 -5.96
N LEU A 130 -9.27 11.43 -4.64
CA LEU A 130 -8.20 11.84 -3.71
C LEU A 130 -7.66 13.26 -3.96
N LEU A 131 -8.22 14.27 -3.27
CA LEU A 131 -7.83 15.65 -3.57
C LEU A 131 -6.32 15.86 -3.34
N PRO A 132 -5.63 16.52 -4.29
CA PRO A 132 -4.21 16.80 -4.14
C PRO A 132 -4.01 17.82 -3.03
N LEU A 133 -2.81 17.79 -2.44
CA LEU A 133 -2.38 18.71 -1.40
C LEU A 133 -1.14 19.51 -1.86
N PRO A 134 -0.97 20.75 -1.40
CA PRO A 134 0.22 21.52 -1.73
C PRO A 134 1.44 20.96 -0.96
N TYR A 135 2.54 20.70 -1.66
CA TYR A 135 3.78 20.19 -1.07
C TYR A 135 4.57 21.34 -0.44
N THR A 136 4.15 21.73 0.77
CA THR A 136 4.76 22.79 1.58
C THR A 136 5.28 22.22 2.90
N SER A 137 6.15 22.97 3.58
CA SER A 137 6.59 22.61 4.93
C SER A 137 5.45 22.47 5.95
N GLU A 138 4.36 23.23 5.78
CA GLU A 138 3.18 23.14 6.65
C GLU A 138 2.42 21.84 6.41
N SER A 139 2.11 21.51 5.15
CA SER A 139 1.47 20.24 4.78
C SER A 139 2.33 19.05 5.21
N LEU A 140 3.65 19.15 5.04
CA LEU A 140 4.60 18.12 5.44
C LEU A 140 4.54 17.87 6.95
N ALA A 141 4.53 18.93 7.77
CA ALA A 141 4.41 18.79 9.22
C ALA A 141 3.11 18.09 9.62
N ARG A 142 1.98 18.51 9.04
CA ARG A 142 0.67 17.92 9.32
C ARG A 142 0.58 16.45 8.92
N VAL A 143 1.05 16.10 7.73
CA VAL A 143 1.07 14.71 7.26
C VAL A 143 1.93 13.84 8.17
N CYS A 144 3.10 14.33 8.62
CA CYS A 144 3.90 13.60 9.59
C CYS A 144 3.16 13.38 10.92
N GLU A 145 2.49 14.39 11.45
CA GLU A 145 1.68 14.26 12.69
C GLU A 145 0.56 13.22 12.52
N HIS A 146 -0.14 13.20 11.38
CA HIS A 146 -1.17 12.21 11.10
C HIS A 146 -0.61 10.79 11.01
N ILE A 147 0.51 10.59 10.32
CA ILE A 147 1.15 9.27 10.20
C ILE A 147 1.64 8.78 11.55
N GLU A 148 2.27 9.64 12.35
CA GLU A 148 2.69 9.30 13.71
C GLU A 148 1.49 8.86 14.56
N GLU A 149 0.39 9.60 14.52
CA GLU A 149 -0.85 9.24 15.24
C GLU A 149 -1.42 7.89 14.80
N VAL A 150 -1.47 7.61 13.49
CA VAL A 150 -1.94 6.32 12.96
C VAL A 150 -1.04 5.21 13.49
N GLN A 151 0.28 5.31 13.28
CA GLN A 151 1.24 4.28 13.68
C GLN A 151 1.24 4.01 15.18
N GLU A 152 1.14 5.05 16.01
CA GLU A 152 1.00 4.93 17.47
C GLU A 152 -0.28 4.20 17.84
N THR A 153 -1.39 4.50 17.18
CA THR A 153 -2.70 3.93 17.48
C THR A 153 -2.80 2.46 17.08
N ILE A 154 -2.27 2.10 15.91
CA ILE A 154 -2.28 0.70 15.42
C ILE A 154 -1.08 -0.11 15.91
N GLY A 155 -0.08 0.53 16.52
CA GLY A 155 1.10 -0.12 17.11
C GLY A 155 2.10 -0.69 16.10
N ARG A 156 2.13 -0.18 14.85
CA ARG A 156 3.01 -0.67 13.78
C ARG A 156 3.24 0.40 12.70
N PRO A 157 4.32 0.32 11.92
CA PRO A 157 4.50 1.20 10.78
C PRO A 157 3.46 0.93 9.69
N ILE A 158 3.08 1.98 8.97
CA ILE A 158 2.28 1.90 7.75
C ILE A 158 3.17 2.10 6.52
N LEU A 159 2.63 1.77 5.35
CA LEU A 159 3.15 2.19 4.06
C LEU A 159 2.31 3.37 3.55
N LEU A 160 2.96 4.45 3.15
CA LEU A 160 2.29 5.58 2.53
C LEU A 160 2.38 5.48 1.01
N GLU A 161 1.24 5.53 0.33
CA GLU A 161 1.14 5.45 -1.12
C GLU A 161 1.25 6.81 -1.82
N ASN A 162 1.95 6.85 -2.96
CA ASN A 162 1.95 8.01 -3.87
C ASN A 162 0.63 8.11 -4.66
N PRO A 163 -0.04 9.27 -4.65
CA PRO A 163 -1.31 9.43 -5.35
C PRO A 163 -1.10 9.66 -6.86
N SER A 164 -2.12 9.36 -7.65
CA SER A 164 -2.27 9.98 -8.97
C SER A 164 -2.59 11.48 -8.84
N THR A 165 -1.90 12.34 -9.61
CA THR A 165 -2.11 13.79 -9.59
C THR A 165 -2.63 14.30 -10.93
N TYR A 166 -3.67 15.14 -10.85
CA TYR A 166 -4.33 15.77 -12.01
C TYR A 166 -4.16 17.29 -12.02
N VAL A 167 -3.91 17.89 -10.85
CA VAL A 167 -3.64 19.32 -10.71
C VAL A 167 -2.47 19.54 -9.76
N THR A 168 -1.70 20.59 -10.03
CA THR A 168 -0.57 21.00 -9.19
C THR A 168 -0.86 22.33 -8.51
N PHE A 169 -0.28 22.51 -7.32
CA PHE A 169 -0.41 23.74 -6.56
C PHE A 169 0.79 24.66 -6.80
N ARG A 170 0.54 25.91 -7.17
CA ARG A 170 1.59 26.94 -7.27
C ARG A 170 2.32 27.20 -5.96
N GLN A 171 1.67 26.87 -4.85
CA GLN A 171 2.20 27.00 -3.50
C GLN A 171 3.21 25.91 -3.15
N SER A 172 3.27 24.81 -3.91
CA SER A 172 4.23 23.73 -3.67
C SER A 172 5.66 24.25 -3.77
N THR A 173 6.45 24.00 -2.74
CA THR A 173 7.86 24.39 -2.64
C THR A 173 8.82 23.20 -2.73
N MET A 174 8.28 22.01 -2.96
CA MET A 174 8.99 20.72 -2.98
C MET A 174 8.44 19.87 -4.13
N SER A 175 9.27 18.98 -4.67
CA SER A 175 8.79 17.90 -5.54
C SER A 175 7.99 16.87 -4.72
N GLU A 176 7.15 16.07 -5.38
CA GLU A 176 6.42 14.99 -4.71
C GLU A 176 7.37 13.94 -4.10
N THR A 177 8.42 13.56 -4.83
CA THR A 177 9.43 12.60 -4.38
C THR A 177 10.21 13.13 -3.16
N ASP A 178 10.56 14.41 -3.13
CA ASP A 178 11.17 15.05 -1.95
C ASP A 178 10.22 15.10 -0.76
N PHE A 179 8.93 15.36 -1.01
CA PHE A 179 7.90 15.44 0.01
C PHE A 179 7.69 14.06 0.66
N ILE A 180 7.42 13.03 -0.14
CA ILE A 180 7.24 11.64 0.30
C ILE A 180 8.51 11.12 1.00
N GLY A 181 9.68 11.36 0.41
CA GLY A 181 10.95 10.97 1.02
C GLY A 181 11.20 11.67 2.36
N SER A 182 10.76 12.91 2.52
CA SER A 182 10.86 13.63 3.79
C SER A 182 9.89 13.08 4.83
N ILE A 183 8.69 12.65 4.43
CA ILE A 183 7.74 11.98 5.32
C ILE A 183 8.35 10.69 5.86
N ALA A 184 8.76 9.77 4.98
CA ALA A 184 9.31 8.47 5.38
C ALA A 184 10.51 8.63 6.33
N ARG A 185 11.41 9.59 6.07
CA ARG A 185 12.55 9.87 6.96
C ARG A 185 12.15 10.40 8.34
N ARG A 186 11.06 11.18 8.43
CA ARG A 186 10.63 11.81 9.69
C ARG A 186 9.82 10.87 10.57
N THR A 187 8.93 10.11 9.95
CA THR A 187 7.94 9.27 10.67
C THR A 187 8.37 7.81 10.79
N GLY A 188 9.36 7.39 9.99
CA GLY A 188 9.76 5.99 9.89
C GLY A 188 8.74 5.09 9.18
N CYS A 189 7.71 5.66 8.54
CA CYS A 189 6.80 4.86 7.71
C CYS A 189 7.54 4.31 6.49
N GLY A 190 7.08 3.16 6.00
CA GLY A 190 7.49 2.68 4.68
C GLY A 190 6.68 3.37 3.59
N LEU A 191 6.92 2.97 2.35
CA LEU A 191 6.20 3.48 1.19
C LEU A 191 5.56 2.34 0.41
N LEU A 192 4.40 2.64 -0.13
CA LEU A 192 3.77 1.86 -1.17
C LEU A 192 4.00 2.63 -2.47
N LEU A 193 4.62 1.99 -3.45
CA LEU A 193 4.82 2.61 -4.76
C LEU A 193 3.76 2.08 -5.71
N ASP A 194 2.78 2.89 -6.04
CA ASP A 194 1.91 2.60 -7.17
C ASP A 194 2.58 3.11 -8.46
N VAL A 195 2.91 2.17 -9.35
CA VAL A 195 3.59 2.48 -10.62
C VAL A 195 2.61 3.03 -11.66
N ASN A 196 1.33 2.64 -11.59
CA ASN A 196 0.28 3.20 -12.43
C ASN A 196 0.10 4.69 -12.13
N ASN A 197 0.07 5.08 -10.85
CA ASN A 197 -0.05 6.48 -10.40
C ASN A 197 1.10 7.34 -10.90
N VAL A 198 2.31 6.79 -10.91
CA VAL A 198 3.47 7.47 -11.52
C VAL A 198 3.26 7.67 -13.02
N PHE A 199 2.78 6.64 -13.73
CA PHE A 199 2.57 6.72 -15.17
C PHE A 199 1.43 7.68 -15.55
N VAL A 200 0.31 7.65 -14.83
CA VAL A 200 -0.83 8.57 -14.98
C VAL A 200 -0.36 10.00 -14.75
N SER A 201 0.28 10.28 -13.61
CA SER A 201 0.76 11.62 -13.27
C SER A 201 1.79 12.14 -14.27
N ALA A 202 2.75 11.29 -14.68
CA ALA A 202 3.77 11.66 -15.66
C ALA A 202 3.18 12.02 -17.01
N THR A 203 2.18 11.26 -17.47
CA THR A 203 1.49 11.51 -18.73
C THR A 203 0.70 12.81 -18.67
N ASN A 204 -0.13 12.97 -17.63
CA ASN A 204 -1.02 14.12 -17.48
C ASN A 204 -0.26 15.44 -17.25
N HIS A 205 0.89 15.38 -16.59
CA HIS A 205 1.72 16.57 -16.32
C HIS A 205 2.88 16.76 -17.30
N GLY A 206 3.10 15.83 -18.23
CA GLY A 206 4.14 15.91 -19.24
C GLY A 206 5.58 15.79 -18.69
N PHE A 207 5.78 15.07 -17.58
CA PHE A 207 7.12 14.78 -17.04
C PHE A 207 7.55 13.33 -17.29
N SER A 208 8.82 13.01 -17.02
CA SER A 208 9.37 11.67 -17.21
C SER A 208 9.08 10.77 -16.01
N ALA A 209 8.31 9.69 -16.22
CA ALA A 209 8.09 8.65 -15.20
C ALA A 209 9.40 7.99 -14.74
N LEU A 210 10.38 7.86 -15.63
CA LEU A 210 11.70 7.29 -15.30
C LEU A 210 12.51 8.21 -14.39
N ASP A 211 12.42 9.53 -14.60
CA ASP A 211 13.10 10.50 -13.74
C ASP A 211 12.43 10.52 -12.37
N TYR A 212 11.08 10.53 -12.33
CA TYR A 212 10.32 10.38 -11.10
C TYR A 212 10.75 9.14 -10.30
N LEU A 213 10.79 7.96 -10.93
CA LEU A 213 11.21 6.71 -10.26
C LEU A 213 12.69 6.70 -9.86
N SER A 214 13.53 7.49 -10.53
CA SER A 214 14.93 7.65 -10.15
C SER A 214 15.08 8.48 -8.88
N ASP A 215 14.21 9.48 -8.70
CA ASP A 215 14.20 10.36 -7.53
C ASP A 215 13.36 9.79 -6.38
N PHE A 216 12.44 8.87 -6.66
CA PHE A 216 11.60 8.23 -5.65
C PHE A 216 12.48 7.47 -4.64
N PRO A 217 12.19 7.57 -3.33
CA PRO A 217 12.95 6.91 -2.26
C PRO A 217 12.73 5.39 -2.22
N LEU A 218 13.14 4.67 -3.28
CA LEU A 218 12.88 3.24 -3.48
C LEU A 218 13.39 2.33 -2.34
N ALA A 219 14.39 2.77 -1.58
CA ALA A 219 14.89 2.02 -0.42
C ALA A 219 13.87 1.92 0.75
N ALA A 220 12.85 2.78 0.78
CA ALA A 220 11.77 2.75 1.77
C ALA A 220 10.52 2.01 1.27
N VAL A 221 10.52 1.52 0.02
CA VAL A 221 9.36 0.84 -0.57
C VAL A 221 9.22 -0.56 0.03
N GLY A 222 8.07 -0.80 0.67
CA GLY A 222 7.69 -2.08 1.25
C GLY A 222 6.71 -2.87 0.39
N GLU A 223 6.01 -2.20 -0.53
CA GLU A 223 4.99 -2.77 -1.41
C GLU A 223 4.91 -1.98 -2.72
N ILE A 224 4.56 -2.66 -3.80
CA ILE A 224 4.31 -2.07 -5.11
C ILE A 224 2.89 -2.43 -5.54
N HIS A 225 2.15 -1.46 -6.07
CA HIS A 225 0.89 -1.70 -6.77
C HIS A 225 1.07 -1.54 -8.28
N LEU A 226 0.34 -2.38 -9.01
CA LEU A 226 0.21 -2.36 -10.46
C LEU A 226 -1.27 -2.42 -10.82
N ALA A 227 -1.72 -1.45 -11.60
CA ALA A 227 -3.10 -1.36 -12.04
C ALA A 227 -3.20 -0.93 -13.51
N GLY A 228 -4.41 -1.00 -14.06
CA GLY A 228 -4.79 -0.35 -15.31
C GLY A 228 -5.38 1.04 -15.12
N HIS A 229 -5.47 1.80 -16.21
CA HIS A 229 -6.05 3.14 -16.25
C HIS A 229 -6.95 3.30 -17.47
N ALA A 230 -7.86 4.27 -17.42
CA ALA A 230 -8.73 4.64 -18.53
C ALA A 230 -8.13 5.82 -19.32
N GLU A 231 -8.26 5.78 -20.64
CA GLU A 231 -7.93 6.90 -21.51
C GLU A 231 -9.16 7.77 -21.75
N GLN A 232 -8.99 9.09 -21.61
CA GLN A 232 -9.96 10.11 -21.94
C GLN A 232 -9.30 11.20 -22.80
N ALA A 233 -10.12 12.11 -23.31
CA ALA A 233 -9.67 13.34 -23.94
C ALA A 233 -10.16 14.51 -23.10
N ASP A 234 -9.29 15.50 -22.86
CA ASP A 234 -9.69 16.74 -22.21
C ASP A 234 -10.49 17.66 -23.17
N ASP A 235 -10.87 18.85 -22.68
CA ASP A 235 -11.63 19.83 -23.48
C ASP A 235 -10.86 20.33 -24.72
N GLU A 236 -9.53 20.18 -24.76
CA GLU A 236 -8.65 20.56 -25.86
C GLU A 236 -8.37 19.37 -26.81
N GLY A 237 -8.81 18.16 -26.44
CA GLY A 237 -8.64 16.92 -27.21
C GLY A 237 -7.33 16.19 -26.93
N ASP A 238 -6.57 16.64 -25.92
CA ASP A 238 -5.32 16.01 -25.50
C ASP A 238 -5.60 14.78 -24.62
N LEU A 239 -4.67 13.81 -24.65
CA LEU A 239 -4.78 12.57 -23.88
C LEU A 239 -4.77 12.85 -22.38
N LEU A 240 -5.79 12.39 -21.69
CA LEU A 240 -5.92 12.41 -20.24
C LEU A 240 -6.05 10.97 -19.74
N LEU A 241 -5.13 10.52 -18.89
CA LEU A 241 -5.25 9.22 -18.24
C LEU A 241 -5.98 9.38 -16.92
N ILE A 242 -6.95 8.50 -16.65
CA ILE A 242 -7.69 8.43 -15.39
C ILE A 242 -7.33 7.14 -14.67
N ASP A 243 -6.97 7.30 -13.42
CA ASP A 243 -6.62 6.25 -12.47
C ASP A 243 -7.84 5.43 -12.05
N SER A 244 -8.34 4.61 -12.96
CA SER A 244 -9.63 3.93 -12.82
C SER A 244 -9.54 2.54 -12.19
N HIS A 245 -8.35 1.92 -12.24
CA HIS A 245 -8.10 0.56 -11.73
C HIS A 245 -9.13 -0.45 -12.24
N ASP A 246 -9.61 -0.28 -13.49
CA ASP A 246 -10.74 -1.02 -14.04
C ASP A 246 -10.39 -1.84 -15.29
N GLY A 247 -9.10 -1.97 -15.57
CA GLY A 247 -8.55 -2.64 -16.73
C GLY A 247 -7.24 -3.36 -16.43
N PRO A 248 -6.72 -4.13 -17.41
CA PRO A 248 -5.45 -4.84 -17.27
C PRO A 248 -4.30 -3.86 -17.10
N VAL A 249 -3.24 -4.32 -16.43
CA VAL A 249 -2.02 -3.52 -16.24
C VAL A 249 -1.42 -3.20 -17.59
N ALA A 250 -1.23 -1.90 -17.86
CA ALA A 250 -0.78 -1.44 -19.18
C ALA A 250 0.69 -1.79 -19.44
N ASP A 251 1.04 -2.05 -20.72
CA ASP A 251 2.41 -2.37 -21.14
C ASP A 251 3.49 -1.36 -20.65
N PRO A 252 3.25 -0.04 -20.66
CA PRO A 252 4.20 0.92 -20.09
C PRO A 252 4.42 0.74 -18.58
N VAL A 253 3.37 0.43 -17.83
CA VAL A 253 3.40 0.20 -16.38
C VAL A 253 4.23 -1.05 -16.08
N TRP A 254 4.04 -2.15 -16.82
CA TRP A 254 4.87 -3.36 -16.72
C TRP A 254 6.36 -3.08 -16.94
N LYS A 255 6.70 -2.23 -17.92
CA LYS A 255 8.09 -1.86 -18.20
C LYS A 255 8.71 -1.05 -17.07
N LEU A 256 7.97 -0.08 -16.52
CA LEU A 256 8.43 0.71 -15.37
C LEU A 256 8.64 -0.18 -14.14
N TYR A 257 7.70 -1.10 -13.89
CA TYR A 257 7.80 -2.08 -12.83
C TYR A 257 9.05 -2.97 -12.94
N GLU A 258 9.33 -3.52 -14.12
CA GLU A 258 10.52 -4.35 -14.33
C GLU A 258 11.82 -3.55 -14.08
N ILE A 259 11.84 -2.26 -14.44
CA ILE A 259 12.98 -1.37 -14.14
C ILE A 259 13.15 -1.17 -12.63
N VAL A 260 12.05 -0.99 -11.88
CA VAL A 260 12.10 -0.85 -10.41
C VAL A 260 12.61 -2.14 -9.77
N ILE A 261 12.04 -3.29 -10.13
CA ILE A 261 12.45 -4.59 -9.57
C ILE A 261 13.90 -4.93 -9.94
N ALA A 262 14.37 -4.57 -11.14
CA ALA A 262 15.76 -4.75 -11.52
C ALA A 262 16.75 -3.95 -10.64
N ARG A 263 16.32 -2.82 -10.09
CA ARG A 263 17.14 -1.97 -9.20
C ARG A 263 17.07 -2.40 -7.73
N CYS A 264 15.88 -2.77 -7.26
CA CYS A 264 15.61 -2.97 -5.84
C CYS A 264 15.59 -4.43 -5.41
N GLY A 265 15.47 -5.35 -6.38
CA GLY A 265 15.16 -6.74 -6.10
C GLY A 265 13.66 -6.96 -5.83
N PRO A 266 13.29 -8.16 -5.39
CA PRO A 266 11.90 -8.56 -5.23
C PRO A 266 11.22 -7.85 -4.05
N ILE A 267 10.17 -7.08 -4.33
CA ILE A 267 9.30 -6.39 -3.37
C ILE A 267 7.88 -6.99 -3.49
N PRO A 268 7.13 -7.18 -2.38
CA PRO A 268 5.71 -7.53 -2.45
C PRO A 268 4.98 -6.69 -3.49
N THR A 269 4.30 -7.34 -4.44
CA THR A 269 3.64 -6.64 -5.54
C THR A 269 2.17 -7.05 -5.64
N LEU A 270 1.26 -6.11 -5.59
CA LEU A 270 -0.16 -6.35 -5.79
C LEU A 270 -0.56 -6.01 -7.23
N ILE A 271 -1.39 -6.86 -7.82
CA ILE A 271 -2.25 -6.44 -8.94
C ILE A 271 -3.54 -5.86 -8.37
N GLU A 272 -3.72 -4.57 -8.56
CA GLU A 272 -4.89 -3.85 -8.09
C GLU A 272 -5.95 -3.77 -9.18
N TRP A 273 -7.20 -4.06 -8.78
CA TRP A 273 -8.35 -3.98 -9.67
C TRP A 273 -9.59 -3.66 -8.86
N ASP A 274 -10.25 -2.55 -9.14
CA ASP A 274 -11.29 -1.98 -8.28
C ASP A 274 -12.69 -1.94 -8.86
N SER A 275 -12.78 -1.72 -10.17
CA SER A 275 -14.05 -1.71 -10.90
C SER A 275 -13.95 -2.61 -12.12
N ASN A 276 -15.09 -2.99 -12.72
CA ASN A 276 -15.11 -3.92 -13.86
C ASN A 276 -14.30 -5.21 -13.61
N ILE A 277 -14.47 -5.77 -12.41
CA ILE A 277 -13.67 -6.90 -11.91
C ILE A 277 -13.73 -8.07 -12.92
N PRO A 278 -12.57 -8.57 -13.39
CA PRO A 278 -12.53 -9.65 -14.34
C PRO A 278 -12.71 -10.99 -13.62
N ASP A 279 -12.94 -12.06 -14.38
CA ASP A 279 -12.96 -13.40 -13.81
C ASP A 279 -11.61 -13.75 -13.14
N TRP A 280 -11.68 -14.53 -12.06
CA TRP A 280 -10.50 -14.92 -11.27
C TRP A 280 -9.29 -15.39 -12.09
N PRO A 281 -9.42 -16.24 -13.14
CA PRO A 281 -8.26 -16.67 -13.94
C PRO A 281 -7.52 -15.52 -14.63
N VAL A 282 -8.21 -14.42 -14.98
CA VAL A 282 -7.60 -13.24 -15.60
C VAL A 282 -6.78 -12.47 -14.57
N LEU A 283 -7.38 -12.08 -13.45
CA LEU A 283 -6.70 -11.37 -12.36
C LEU A 283 -5.49 -12.18 -11.84
N ARG A 284 -5.67 -13.48 -11.65
CA ARG A 284 -4.59 -14.38 -11.25
C ARG A 284 -3.46 -14.45 -12.28
N SER A 285 -3.76 -14.37 -13.57
CA SER A 285 -2.73 -14.43 -14.61
C SER A 285 -1.79 -13.23 -14.58
N GLU A 286 -2.28 -12.04 -14.22
CA GLU A 286 -1.43 -10.85 -14.04
C GLU A 286 -0.56 -10.97 -12.80
N ALA A 287 -1.11 -11.49 -11.69
CA ALA A 287 -0.30 -11.74 -10.49
C ALA A 287 0.79 -12.79 -10.76
N LEU A 288 0.51 -13.81 -11.58
CA LEU A 288 1.53 -14.77 -12.02
C LEU A 288 2.59 -14.11 -12.93
N ALA A 289 2.21 -13.13 -13.75
CA ALA A 289 3.15 -12.36 -14.56
C ALA A 289 4.09 -11.50 -13.68
N ALA A 290 3.54 -10.82 -12.67
CA ALA A 290 4.34 -10.10 -11.67
C ALA A 290 5.26 -11.06 -10.89
N GLN A 291 4.75 -12.22 -10.45
CA GLN A 291 5.58 -13.23 -9.77
C GLN A 291 6.74 -13.72 -10.64
N ALA A 292 6.52 -13.89 -11.94
CA ALA A 292 7.57 -14.29 -12.87
C ALA A 292 8.68 -13.22 -12.99
N ILE A 293 8.35 -11.93 -12.88
CA ILE A 293 9.34 -10.84 -12.82
C ILE A 293 10.10 -10.92 -11.49
N LEU A 294 9.41 -11.02 -10.35
CA LEU A 294 10.03 -11.16 -9.03
C LEU A 294 11.02 -12.34 -8.98
N ASP A 295 10.62 -13.50 -9.50
CA ASP A 295 11.43 -14.72 -9.51
C ASP A 295 12.71 -14.58 -10.35
N ARG A 296 12.66 -13.84 -11.48
CA ARG A 296 13.85 -13.54 -12.30
C ARG A 296 14.89 -12.73 -11.53
N HIS A 297 14.45 -11.84 -10.65
CA HIS A 297 15.32 -10.94 -9.89
C HIS A 297 15.65 -11.42 -8.48
N PHE A 298 14.98 -12.48 -8.00
CA PHE A 298 15.28 -13.14 -6.71
C PHE A 298 16.69 -13.75 -6.67
N SER A 299 17.23 -14.18 -7.82
CA SER A 299 18.53 -14.88 -7.91
C SER A 299 19.76 -13.95 -7.97
N ILE A 300 19.56 -12.64 -8.10
CA ILE A 300 20.67 -11.66 -8.27
C ILE A 300 21.15 -11.10 -6.92
N ALA A 301 20.40 -11.33 -5.83
CA ALA A 301 20.64 -10.70 -4.52
C ALA A 301 21.41 -11.55 -3.49
N LEU A 302 21.85 -12.77 -3.82
CA LEU A 302 22.72 -13.55 -2.93
C LEU A 302 24.19 -13.29 -3.29
N PRO A 303 24.98 -12.56 -2.48
CA PRO A 303 26.42 -12.54 -2.65
C PRO A 303 26.96 -13.95 -2.43
N ASP A 304 27.75 -14.40 -3.41
CA ASP A 304 28.45 -15.66 -3.45
C ASP A 304 29.22 -15.89 -2.13
N ARG A 305 28.67 -16.74 -1.26
CA ARG A 305 29.40 -17.29 -0.12
C ARG A 305 30.24 -18.46 -0.61
N SER A 306 31.21 -18.18 -1.46
CA SER A 306 32.26 -19.14 -1.76
C SER A 306 33.63 -18.47 -1.73
N HIS A 307 34.53 -19.16 -1.02
CA HIS A 307 35.98 -18.95 -0.94
C HIS A 307 36.53 -17.95 0.08
N ALA A 308 36.74 -18.44 1.31
CA ALA A 308 38.10 -18.54 1.87
C ALA A 308 38.12 -19.52 3.07
N THR A 309 38.37 -20.80 2.77
CA THR A 309 39.10 -21.68 3.68
C THR A 309 40.55 -21.72 3.20
N ALA A 310 41.45 -21.09 3.94
CA ALA A 310 42.86 -21.46 4.12
C ALA A 310 43.39 -20.73 5.35
#